data_AF-A0A354Z489-F1
#
_entry.id   AF-A0A354Z489-F1
#
_cell.length_a   1.000
_cell.length_b   1.000
_cell.length_c   1.000
_cell.angle_alpha   90.00
_cell.angle_beta   90.00
_cell.angle_gamma   90.00
#
_symmetry.space_group_name_H-M   'P 1'
#
loop_
_entity.id
_entity.type
_entity.pdbx_description
1 polymer ?
#
loop_
_entity_poly.entity_id
_entity_poly.type
_entity_poly.pdbx_seq_one_letter_code
_entity_poly.pdbx_strand_id
1 'polypeptide(L)'
;MSREDSLDTLGRTVDYALDVARAAGADKAAVAVSRTLTRRVQVYQRDIESIRETTRSVLVISALKGQRHGRTMVASLREPDIRAGVERACAIAAFADPDPWIDLPDPDSHPVDFPDLGIWQPEPRSIEALSEHLLAAADRGLDAADAGAQLSRFGIESSAAQSVLGTSRGFRGRERAAIHTAFTEWLERSESGAQKFFDSWSFRPPIASTSLDALLAHCRSRARSLLGARPIATARCRVLFSDAAASFLFHAVINALMGSLHVHRRSFLSGCLDLPILPEGINVVDEARLPGGLASSNFDNEGVATGRTVLFRDGRLASLLLASQSARRLGLRSTG
;
A
#
# COMPACT_ATOMS: atom_id res chain seq x y z
N MET A 1 -18.40 12.76 -15.54
CA MET A 1 -17.06 12.86 -16.18
C MET A 1 -16.66 11.46 -16.59
N SER A 2 -16.25 11.28 -17.84
CA SER A 2 -15.84 9.97 -18.36
C SER A 2 -14.60 9.47 -17.61
N ARG A 3 -14.34 8.15 -17.70
CA ARG A 3 -13.21 7.49 -17.03
C ARG A 3 -11.83 7.92 -17.58
N GLU A 4 -11.79 8.41 -18.83
CA GLU A 4 -10.59 8.95 -19.51
C GLU A 4 -10.36 10.43 -19.16
N ASP A 5 -11.44 11.21 -19.00
CA ASP A 5 -11.36 12.63 -18.62
C ASP A 5 -10.58 12.87 -17.32
N SER A 6 -10.57 11.88 -16.42
CA SER A 6 -9.92 11.96 -15.11
C SER A 6 -8.39 11.83 -15.19
N LEU A 7 -7.86 10.83 -15.90
CA LEU A 7 -6.39 10.66 -16.03
C LEU A 7 -5.76 11.76 -16.87
N ASP A 8 -6.46 12.24 -17.91
CA ASP A 8 -5.96 13.36 -18.71
C ASP A 8 -5.97 14.67 -17.93
N THR A 9 -6.95 14.87 -17.05
CA THR A 9 -6.96 16.03 -16.13
C THR A 9 -5.82 15.95 -15.12
N LEU A 10 -5.56 14.77 -14.56
CA LEU A 10 -4.40 14.55 -13.68
C LEU A 10 -3.07 14.76 -14.43
N GLY A 11 -2.98 14.31 -15.68
CA GLY A 11 -1.83 14.55 -16.56
C GLY A 11 -1.56 16.04 -16.76
N ARG A 12 -2.59 16.82 -17.11
CA ARG A 12 -2.48 18.29 -17.23
C ARG A 12 -2.06 18.96 -15.92
N THR A 13 -2.51 18.45 -14.78
CA THR A 13 -2.08 18.93 -13.46
C THR A 13 -0.58 18.69 -13.23
N VAL A 14 -0.08 17.52 -13.60
CA VAL A 14 1.34 17.17 -13.53
C VAL A 14 2.16 18.06 -14.45
N ASP A 15 1.71 18.25 -15.69
CA ASP A 15 2.41 19.10 -16.67
C ASP A 15 2.49 20.56 -16.18
N TYR A 16 1.37 21.12 -15.71
CA TYR A 16 1.36 22.47 -15.12
C TYR A 16 2.33 22.60 -13.94
N ALA A 17 2.34 21.63 -13.01
CA ALA A 17 3.24 21.66 -11.86
C ALA A 17 4.72 21.59 -12.27
N LEU A 18 5.06 20.80 -13.28
CA LEU A 18 6.42 20.71 -13.82
C LEU A 18 6.84 22.00 -14.52
N ASP A 19 5.95 22.64 -15.29
CA ASP A 19 6.21 23.93 -15.94
C ASP A 19 6.45 25.03 -14.91
N VAL A 20 5.64 25.07 -13.83
CA VAL A 20 5.85 26.00 -12.72
C VAL A 20 7.19 25.72 -12.01
N ALA A 21 7.57 24.46 -11.82
CA ALA A 21 8.84 24.11 -11.17
C ALA A 21 10.04 24.59 -11.99
N ARG A 22 9.97 24.42 -13.31
CA ARG A 22 10.98 24.93 -14.24
C ARG A 22 11.05 26.46 -14.20
N ALA A 23 9.90 27.14 -14.23
CA ALA A 23 9.84 28.61 -14.14
C ALA A 23 10.36 29.14 -12.81
N ALA A 24 10.15 28.40 -11.71
CA ALA A 24 10.69 28.70 -10.37
C ALA A 24 12.20 28.37 -10.23
N GLY A 25 12.85 27.89 -11.31
CA GLY A 25 14.29 27.67 -11.36
C GLY A 25 14.77 26.37 -10.72
N ALA A 26 13.94 25.33 -10.71
CA ALA A 26 14.41 23.96 -10.45
C ALA A 26 15.15 23.41 -11.68
N ASP A 27 16.28 22.74 -11.45
CA ASP A 27 17.02 22.06 -12.53
C ASP A 27 16.28 20.79 -12.98
N LYS A 28 15.69 20.09 -12.00
CA LYS A 28 14.92 18.87 -12.22
C LYS A 28 13.73 18.84 -11.27
N ALA A 29 12.65 18.16 -11.69
CA ALA A 29 11.47 17.98 -10.85
C ALA A 29 10.79 16.64 -11.13
N ALA A 30 10.12 16.11 -10.10
CA ALA A 30 9.18 15.01 -10.20
C ALA A 30 7.88 15.40 -9.50
N VAL A 31 6.75 15.08 -10.12
CA VAL A 31 5.43 15.39 -9.62
C VAL A 31 4.57 14.15 -9.74
N ALA A 32 4.02 13.69 -8.61
CA ALA A 32 3.08 12.59 -8.56
C ALA A 32 1.73 13.10 -8.07
N VAL A 33 0.68 12.86 -8.83
CA VAL A 33 -0.70 13.13 -8.40
C VAL A 33 -1.45 11.82 -8.25
N SER A 34 -2.22 11.69 -7.19
CA SER A 34 -3.16 10.59 -6.99
C SER A 34 -4.52 11.15 -6.59
N ARG A 35 -5.58 10.57 -7.15
CA ARG A 35 -6.95 10.77 -6.70
C ARG A 35 -7.54 9.41 -6.34
N THR A 36 -7.98 9.27 -5.10
CA THR A 36 -8.56 8.05 -4.56
C THR A 36 -10.00 8.30 -4.15
N LEU A 37 -10.91 7.44 -4.61
CA LEU A 37 -12.27 7.32 -4.10
C LEU A 37 -12.34 6.10 -3.20
N THR A 38 -12.66 6.31 -1.92
CA THR A 38 -12.88 5.25 -0.95
C THR A 38 -14.34 5.25 -0.51
N ARG A 39 -14.99 4.10 -0.63
CA ARG A 39 -16.33 3.82 -0.12
C ARG A 39 -16.22 2.82 1.01
N ARG A 40 -16.81 3.13 2.15
CA ARG A 40 -16.83 2.26 3.31
C ARG A 40 -18.25 2.14 3.83
N VAL A 41 -18.75 0.92 3.89
CA VAL A 41 -20.00 0.58 4.58
C VAL A 41 -19.64 -0.25 5.80
N GLN A 42 -20.19 0.12 6.94
CA GLN A 42 -19.99 -0.58 8.21
C GLN A 42 -21.33 -0.85 8.88
N VAL A 43 -21.49 -2.07 9.36
CA VAL A 43 -22.63 -2.63 10.06
C VAL A 43 -22.21 -2.98 11.49
N TYR A 44 -23.11 -2.71 12.41
CA TYR A 44 -23.07 -3.16 13.79
C TYR A 44 -24.33 -3.99 14.02
N GLN A 45 -24.18 -5.24 14.46
CA GLN A 45 -25.30 -6.19 14.52
C GLN A 45 -26.04 -6.28 13.17
N ARG A 46 -27.32 -5.90 13.14
CA ARG A 46 -28.20 -5.92 11.96
C ARG A 46 -28.45 -4.51 11.39
N ASP A 47 -27.71 -3.52 11.87
CA ASP A 47 -27.94 -2.12 11.54
C ASP A 47 -26.73 -1.51 10.86
N ILE A 48 -26.97 -0.67 9.87
CA ILE A 48 -25.92 0.14 9.25
C ILE A 48 -25.44 1.15 10.29
N GLU A 49 -24.19 1.02 10.71
CA GLU A 49 -23.56 1.93 11.66
C GLU A 49 -23.02 3.17 10.94
N SER A 50 -22.38 2.99 9.79
CA SER A 50 -21.88 4.13 9.01
C SER A 50 -21.72 3.82 7.53
N ILE A 51 -21.98 4.82 6.72
CA ILE A 51 -21.65 4.86 5.29
C ILE A 51 -20.75 6.07 5.08
N ARG A 52 -19.57 5.87 4.52
CA ARG A 52 -18.63 6.94 4.19
C ARG A 52 -18.17 6.82 2.74
N GLU A 53 -18.24 7.94 2.04
CA GLU A 53 -17.56 8.13 0.77
C GLU A 53 -16.52 9.24 0.95
N THR A 54 -15.29 8.99 0.54
CA THR A 54 -14.19 9.95 0.67
C THR A 54 -13.44 10.03 -0.64
N THR A 55 -13.38 11.22 -1.21
CA THR A 55 -12.46 11.53 -2.30
C THR A 55 -11.25 12.24 -1.73
N ARG A 56 -10.07 11.68 -1.92
CA ARG A 56 -8.80 12.30 -1.53
C ARG A 56 -7.96 12.55 -2.76
N SER A 57 -7.45 13.76 -2.88
CA SER A 57 -6.41 14.10 -3.84
C SER A 57 -5.11 14.38 -3.11
N VAL A 58 -3.99 13.93 -3.67
CA VAL A 58 -2.65 14.21 -3.16
C VAL A 58 -1.77 14.52 -4.35
N LEU A 59 -1.09 15.66 -4.30
CA LEU A 59 -0.01 16.03 -5.21
C LEU A 59 1.28 16.11 -4.42
N VAL A 60 2.24 15.25 -4.76
CA VAL A 60 3.59 15.25 -4.22
C VAL A 60 4.50 15.92 -5.25
N ILE A 61 5.25 16.92 -4.80
CA ILE A 61 6.17 17.69 -5.63
C ILE A 61 7.57 17.51 -5.06
N SER A 62 8.52 17.11 -5.90
CA SER A 62 9.94 17.07 -5.62
C SER A 62 10.67 18.00 -6.59
N ALA A 63 11.43 18.95 -6.07
CA ALA A 63 12.27 19.86 -6.84
C ALA A 63 13.74 19.63 -6.49
N LEU A 64 14.60 19.64 -7.50
CA LEU A 64 16.05 19.60 -7.33
C LEU A 64 16.69 20.85 -7.93
N LYS A 65 17.64 21.44 -7.19
CA LYS A 65 18.45 22.57 -7.64
C LYS A 65 19.88 22.43 -7.11
N GLY A 66 20.86 22.27 -8.00
CA GLY A 66 22.27 22.09 -7.63
C GLY A 66 22.49 20.93 -6.66
N GLN A 67 21.88 19.76 -6.92
CA GLN A 67 21.91 18.57 -6.04
C GLN A 67 21.29 18.77 -4.64
N ARG A 68 20.50 19.81 -4.45
CA ARG A 68 19.69 20.01 -3.24
C ARG A 68 18.26 19.65 -3.54
N HIS A 69 17.59 18.97 -2.61
CA HIS A 69 16.22 18.46 -2.80
C HIS A 69 15.25 19.13 -1.84
N GLY A 70 14.09 19.50 -2.37
CA GLY A 70 12.95 19.95 -1.60
C GLY A 70 11.71 19.21 -2.02
N ARG A 71 10.92 18.79 -1.04
CA ARG A 71 9.69 18.03 -1.26
C ARG A 71 8.53 18.65 -0.51
N THR A 72 7.39 18.74 -1.18
CA THR A 72 6.13 19.18 -0.58
C THR A 72 5.00 18.26 -0.98
N MET A 73 3.91 18.33 -0.21
CA MET A 73 2.66 17.64 -0.50
C MET A 73 1.52 18.64 -0.37
N VAL A 74 0.61 18.66 -1.35
CA VAL A 74 -0.61 19.47 -1.30
C VAL A 74 -1.82 18.58 -1.55
N ALA A 75 -2.92 18.84 -0.84
CA ALA A 75 -4.16 18.07 -0.94
C ALA A 75 -5.17 18.67 -1.93
N SER A 76 -4.88 19.87 -2.45
CA SER A 76 -5.72 20.59 -3.41
C SER A 76 -5.04 20.65 -4.77
N LEU A 77 -5.83 20.44 -5.83
CA LEU A 77 -5.37 20.47 -7.22
C LEU A 77 -5.74 21.79 -7.92
N ARG A 78 -6.05 22.86 -7.16
CA ARG A 78 -6.26 24.19 -7.73
C ARG A 78 -4.90 24.80 -8.08
N GLU A 79 -4.81 25.45 -9.23
CA GLU A 79 -3.56 26.05 -9.73
C GLU A 79 -2.81 26.95 -8.72
N PRO A 80 -3.49 27.81 -7.91
CA PRO A 80 -2.80 28.61 -6.90
C PRO A 80 -2.14 27.76 -5.81
N ASP A 81 -2.79 26.67 -5.39
CA ASP A 81 -2.26 25.77 -4.35
C ASP A 81 -1.10 24.94 -4.89
N ILE A 82 -1.20 24.49 -6.14
CA ILE A 82 -0.13 23.79 -6.84
C ILE A 82 1.09 24.69 -6.95
N ARG A 83 0.90 25.94 -7.42
CA ARG A 83 1.98 26.92 -7.55
C ARG A 83 2.66 27.17 -6.21
N ALA A 84 1.90 27.44 -5.14
CA ALA A 84 2.45 27.65 -3.81
C ALA A 84 3.19 26.40 -3.29
N GLY A 85 2.70 25.19 -3.59
CA GLY A 85 3.35 23.92 -3.27
C GLY A 85 4.70 23.76 -3.97
N VAL A 86 4.77 24.10 -5.26
CA VAL A 86 5.98 24.06 -6.08
C VAL A 86 7.00 25.09 -5.61
N GLU A 87 6.60 26.34 -5.43
CA GLU A 87 7.47 27.41 -4.92
C GLU A 87 8.06 27.05 -3.56
N ARG A 88 7.26 26.45 -2.68
CA ARG A 88 7.74 25.93 -1.39
C ARG A 88 8.74 24.78 -1.56
N ALA A 89 8.53 23.85 -2.50
CA ALA A 89 9.50 22.79 -2.77
C ALA A 89 10.84 23.37 -3.27
N CYS A 90 10.80 24.33 -4.19
CA CYS A 90 11.99 25.03 -4.67
C CYS A 90 12.69 25.82 -3.56
N ALA A 91 11.94 26.48 -2.69
CA ALA A 91 12.49 27.19 -1.54
C ALA A 91 13.19 26.24 -0.57
N ILE A 92 12.57 25.09 -0.23
CA ILE A 92 13.20 24.05 0.61
C ILE A 92 14.51 23.57 -0.05
N ALA A 93 14.49 23.28 -1.35
CA ALA A 93 15.69 22.87 -2.08
C ALA A 93 16.80 23.93 -2.00
N ALA A 94 16.48 25.22 -2.04
CA ALA A 94 17.47 26.28 -1.96
C ALA A 94 18.23 26.32 -0.60
N PHE A 95 17.61 25.86 0.48
CA PHE A 95 18.20 25.83 1.83
C PHE A 95 18.72 24.45 2.26
N ALA A 96 18.35 23.38 1.56
CA ALA A 96 18.80 22.02 1.88
C ALA A 96 20.28 21.82 1.52
N ASP A 97 21.00 20.97 2.26
CA ASP A 97 22.37 20.60 1.92
C ASP A 97 22.45 19.84 0.60
N PRO A 98 23.53 20.02 -0.19
CA PRO A 98 23.73 19.26 -1.42
C PRO A 98 24.00 17.79 -1.09
N ASP A 99 23.30 16.89 -1.78
CA ASP A 99 23.53 15.45 -1.73
C ASP A 99 23.99 14.95 -3.10
N PRO A 100 25.24 14.48 -3.26
CA PRO A 100 25.74 14.03 -4.56
C PRO A 100 24.98 12.83 -5.13
N TRP A 101 24.24 12.10 -4.31
CA TRP A 101 23.52 10.88 -4.69
C TRP A 101 22.06 11.13 -5.09
N ILE A 102 21.53 12.33 -4.82
CA ILE A 102 20.14 12.65 -5.16
C ILE A 102 20.00 13.12 -6.60
N ASP A 103 19.18 12.40 -7.36
CA ASP A 103 18.81 12.76 -8.72
C ASP A 103 17.54 12.01 -9.14
N LEU A 104 16.85 12.49 -10.17
CA LEU A 104 15.80 11.72 -10.85
C LEU A 104 16.36 10.40 -11.38
N PRO A 105 15.53 9.35 -11.55
CA PRO A 105 15.98 8.12 -12.17
C PRO A 105 16.60 8.32 -13.56
N ASP A 106 17.44 7.38 -13.96
CA ASP A 106 18.05 7.40 -15.29
C ASP A 106 16.98 7.03 -16.35
N PRO A 107 16.97 7.66 -17.55
CA PRO A 107 15.88 7.45 -18.50
C PRO A 107 15.66 6.00 -18.94
N ASP A 108 16.70 5.17 -18.92
CA ASP A 108 16.67 3.74 -19.24
C ASP A 108 16.12 2.85 -18.11
N SER A 109 15.94 3.41 -16.91
CA SER A 109 15.32 2.73 -15.77
C SER A 109 13.78 2.74 -15.82
N HIS A 110 13.18 3.56 -16.68
CA HIS A 110 11.74 3.64 -16.84
C HIS A 110 11.17 2.41 -17.56
N PRO A 111 9.91 2.01 -17.29
CA PRO A 111 9.28 0.89 -17.98
C PRO A 111 9.16 1.17 -19.48
N VAL A 112 9.55 0.17 -20.29
CA VAL A 112 9.39 0.18 -21.75
C VAL A 112 7.98 -0.23 -22.18
N ASP A 113 7.28 -0.96 -21.32
CA ASP A 113 5.94 -1.46 -21.51
C ASP A 113 5.07 -1.25 -20.26
N PHE A 114 3.75 -1.21 -20.47
CA PHE A 114 2.77 -1.07 -19.41
C PHE A 114 1.72 -2.17 -19.55
N PRO A 115 2.06 -3.43 -19.19
CA PRO A 115 1.09 -4.52 -19.28
C PRO A 115 -0.13 -4.23 -18.39
N ASP A 116 -1.29 -4.70 -18.83
CA ASP A 116 -2.48 -4.71 -17.98
C ASP A 116 -2.33 -5.79 -16.91
N LEU A 117 -2.07 -5.36 -15.68
CA LEU A 117 -1.93 -6.23 -14.53
C LEU A 117 -3.29 -6.71 -13.99
N GLY A 118 -4.42 -6.27 -14.56
CA GLY A 118 -5.76 -6.63 -14.11
C GLY A 118 -6.10 -6.10 -12.71
N ILE A 119 -5.36 -5.10 -12.21
CA ILE A 119 -5.51 -4.52 -10.85
C ILE A 119 -6.55 -3.41 -10.78
N TRP A 120 -7.06 -2.91 -11.91
CA TRP A 120 -8.18 -1.98 -11.96
C TRP A 120 -9.51 -2.73 -12.08
N GLN A 121 -10.10 -3.05 -10.93
CA GLN A 121 -11.43 -3.67 -10.86
C GLN A 121 -12.28 -2.91 -9.84
N PRO A 122 -12.90 -1.78 -10.18
CA PRO A 122 -13.70 -1.02 -9.23
C PRO A 122 -14.96 -1.80 -8.79
N GLU A 123 -15.45 -1.52 -7.58
CA GLU A 123 -16.66 -2.16 -7.04
C GLU A 123 -17.88 -1.83 -7.92
N PRO A 124 -18.53 -2.84 -8.53
CA PRO A 124 -19.62 -2.62 -9.46
C PRO A 124 -20.94 -2.20 -8.79
N ARG A 125 -21.13 -2.51 -7.49
CA ARG A 125 -22.37 -2.22 -6.77
C ARG A 125 -22.49 -0.73 -6.40
N SER A 126 -23.72 -0.24 -6.34
CA SER A 126 -24.01 1.03 -5.67
C SER A 126 -23.81 0.89 -4.16
N ILE A 127 -23.77 2.00 -3.44
CA ILE A 127 -23.56 1.97 -1.99
C ILE A 127 -24.77 1.35 -1.28
N GLU A 128 -25.97 1.51 -1.83
CA GLU A 128 -27.22 0.89 -1.38
C GLU A 128 -27.15 -0.62 -1.57
N ALA A 129 -26.85 -1.10 -2.77
CA ALA A 129 -26.73 -2.54 -3.05
C ALA A 129 -25.60 -3.20 -2.25
N LEU A 130 -24.49 -2.48 -1.99
CA LEU A 130 -23.42 -2.95 -1.12
C LEU A 130 -23.88 -3.06 0.34
N SER A 131 -24.71 -2.11 0.79
CA SER A 131 -25.26 -2.10 2.15
C SER A 131 -26.26 -3.24 2.35
N GLU A 132 -27.18 -3.45 1.42
CA GLU A 132 -28.11 -4.59 1.43
C GLU A 132 -27.36 -5.92 1.46
N HIS A 133 -26.32 -6.06 0.63
CA HIS A 133 -25.49 -7.25 0.60
C HIS A 133 -24.79 -7.52 1.93
N LEU A 134 -24.24 -6.47 2.57
CA LEU A 134 -23.57 -6.56 3.85
C LEU A 134 -24.56 -6.89 4.99
N LEU A 135 -25.74 -6.26 5.01
CA LEU A 135 -26.80 -6.56 5.97
C LEU A 135 -27.26 -8.01 5.87
N ALA A 136 -27.51 -8.49 4.65
CA ALA A 136 -27.91 -9.89 4.44
C ALA A 136 -26.84 -10.88 4.95
N ALA A 137 -25.55 -10.56 4.81
CA ALA A 137 -24.47 -11.39 5.37
C ALA A 137 -24.39 -11.28 6.90
N ALA A 138 -24.60 -10.08 7.47
CA ALA A 138 -24.67 -9.89 8.91
C ALA A 138 -25.80 -10.70 9.54
N ASP A 139 -26.99 -10.68 8.93
CA ASP A 139 -28.16 -11.45 9.35
C ASP A 139 -27.85 -12.95 9.38
N ARG A 140 -27.31 -13.51 8.28
CA ARG A 140 -26.91 -14.93 8.23
C ARG A 140 -25.86 -15.28 9.30
N GLY A 141 -24.88 -14.40 9.50
CA GLY A 141 -23.82 -14.59 10.50
C GLY A 141 -24.36 -14.59 11.94
N LEU A 142 -25.33 -13.72 12.24
CA LEU A 142 -25.99 -13.61 13.54
C LEU A 142 -27.03 -14.71 13.77
N ASP A 143 -27.74 -15.16 12.74
CA ASP A 143 -28.67 -16.30 12.84
C ASP A 143 -27.94 -17.60 13.16
N ALA A 144 -26.71 -17.76 12.66
CA ALA A 144 -25.83 -18.86 13.01
C ALA A 144 -25.14 -18.68 14.38
N ALA A 145 -25.42 -17.59 15.10
CA ALA A 145 -24.74 -17.22 16.32
C ALA A 145 -25.42 -17.67 17.62
N ASP A 146 -24.59 -18.09 18.58
CA ASP A 146 -25.03 -18.43 19.93
C ASP A 146 -25.34 -17.14 20.70
N ALA A 147 -26.18 -17.21 21.74
CA ALA A 147 -26.66 -16.03 22.49
C ALA A 147 -25.54 -15.15 23.10
N GLY A 148 -24.33 -15.69 23.28
CA GLY A 148 -23.16 -14.96 23.82
C GLY A 148 -22.34 -14.21 22.76
N ALA A 149 -22.68 -14.34 21.48
CA ALA A 149 -21.92 -13.77 20.37
C ALA A 149 -22.48 -12.40 19.95
N GLN A 150 -21.59 -11.47 19.64
CA GLN A 150 -21.93 -10.12 19.22
C GLN A 150 -21.04 -9.72 18.04
N LEU A 151 -21.63 -9.50 16.87
CA LEU A 151 -21.00 -8.83 15.74
C LEU A 151 -20.81 -7.34 16.06
N SER A 152 -19.62 -6.97 16.54
CA SER A 152 -19.30 -5.59 16.98
C SER A 152 -18.77 -4.71 15.85
N ARG A 153 -18.32 -5.31 14.75
CA ARG A 153 -17.97 -4.60 13.52
C ARG A 153 -18.09 -5.53 12.33
N PHE A 154 -18.67 -5.06 11.25
CA PHE A 154 -18.60 -5.73 9.96
C PHE A 154 -18.64 -4.70 8.85
N GLY A 155 -17.85 -4.86 7.80
CA GLY A 155 -17.86 -3.86 6.74
C GLY A 155 -17.05 -4.22 5.54
N ILE A 156 -17.24 -3.43 4.49
CA ILE A 156 -16.44 -3.46 3.28
C ILE A 156 -15.89 -2.06 3.06
N GLU A 157 -14.59 -1.98 2.79
CA GLU A 157 -13.92 -0.79 2.28
C GLU A 157 -13.42 -1.08 0.86
N SER A 158 -13.90 -0.27 -0.09
CA SER A 158 -13.51 -0.32 -1.50
C SER A 158 -12.82 0.98 -1.86
N SER A 159 -11.54 0.89 -2.26
CA SER A 159 -10.74 2.05 -2.66
C SER A 159 -10.31 1.90 -4.11
N ALA A 160 -10.55 2.94 -4.91
CA ALA A 160 -10.16 3.02 -6.31
C ALA A 160 -9.29 4.27 -6.51
N ALA A 161 -8.05 4.08 -6.95
CA ALA A 161 -7.08 5.16 -7.16
C ALA A 161 -6.71 5.30 -8.64
N GLN A 162 -6.53 6.55 -9.06
CA GLN A 162 -5.94 6.91 -10.34
C GLN A 162 -4.74 7.81 -10.05
N SER A 163 -3.59 7.50 -10.64
CA SER A 163 -2.36 8.24 -10.41
C SER A 163 -1.64 8.57 -11.71
N VAL A 164 -0.96 9.71 -11.70
CA VAL A 164 -0.04 10.12 -12.75
C VAL A 164 1.25 10.59 -12.11
N LEU A 165 2.37 10.06 -12.57
CA LEU A 165 3.71 10.49 -12.21
C LEU A 165 4.36 11.11 -13.44
N GLY A 166 4.94 12.31 -13.29
CA GLY A 166 5.71 12.95 -14.33
C GLY A 166 7.04 13.46 -13.80
N THR A 167 8.07 13.37 -14.64
CA THR A 167 9.38 13.97 -14.34
C THR A 167 9.75 15.00 -15.40
N SER A 168 10.63 15.93 -15.04
CA SER A 168 11.20 16.92 -15.96
C SER A 168 12.15 16.28 -16.99
N ARG A 169 12.52 15.00 -16.83
CA ARG A 169 13.24 14.19 -17.81
C ARG A 169 12.34 13.51 -18.85
N GLY A 170 11.04 13.78 -18.80
CA GLY A 170 10.09 13.34 -19.83
C GLY A 170 9.33 12.06 -19.49
N PHE A 171 9.60 11.41 -18.35
CA PHE A 171 8.78 10.27 -17.94
C PHE A 171 7.34 10.71 -17.63
N ARG A 172 6.39 9.87 -18.05
CA ARG A 172 4.95 10.01 -17.76
C ARG A 172 4.38 8.61 -17.49
N GLY A 173 4.24 8.26 -16.22
CA GLY A 173 3.59 7.04 -15.76
C GLY A 173 2.12 7.30 -15.43
N ARG A 174 1.22 6.43 -15.89
CA ARG A 174 -0.21 6.48 -15.56
C ARG A 174 -0.61 5.13 -14.99
N GLU A 175 -1.28 5.10 -13.85
CA GLU A 175 -1.72 3.87 -13.22
C GLU A 175 -3.13 3.99 -12.64
N ARG A 176 -3.81 2.85 -12.56
CA ARG A 176 -5.10 2.70 -11.89
C ARG A 176 -5.08 1.41 -11.10
N ALA A 177 -5.53 1.46 -9.86
CA ALA A 177 -5.63 0.29 -9.01
C ALA A 177 -6.90 0.38 -8.15
N ALA A 178 -7.48 -0.78 -7.84
CA ALA A 178 -8.58 -0.90 -6.90
C ALA A 178 -8.31 -2.03 -5.89
N ILE A 179 -8.67 -1.79 -4.64
CA ILE A 179 -8.58 -2.77 -3.55
C ILE A 179 -9.89 -2.80 -2.77
N HIS A 180 -10.34 -4.00 -2.45
CA HIS A 180 -11.59 -4.26 -1.75
C HIS A 180 -11.30 -5.14 -0.56
N THR A 181 -11.57 -4.66 0.64
CA THR A 181 -11.31 -5.38 1.87
C THR A 181 -12.59 -5.47 2.68
N ALA A 182 -13.04 -6.68 2.98
CA ALA A 182 -14.05 -6.90 3.98
C ALA A 182 -13.36 -7.11 5.34
N PHE A 183 -13.96 -6.61 6.41
CA PHE A 183 -13.44 -6.70 7.76
C PHE A 183 -14.55 -7.03 8.74
N THR A 184 -14.23 -7.75 9.81
CA THR A 184 -15.19 -8.10 10.86
C THR A 184 -14.52 -8.21 12.23
N GLU A 185 -15.25 -7.80 13.26
CA GLU A 185 -14.93 -8.08 14.67
C GLU A 185 -16.11 -8.82 15.31
N TRP A 186 -15.80 -9.92 15.98
CA TRP A 186 -16.73 -10.63 16.85
C TRP A 186 -16.28 -10.50 18.30
N LEU A 187 -17.25 -10.29 19.19
CA LEU A 187 -17.13 -10.45 20.63
C LEU A 187 -17.87 -11.72 21.04
N GLU A 188 -17.16 -12.65 21.66
CA GLU A 188 -17.70 -13.89 22.21
C GLU A 188 -17.65 -13.83 23.74
N ARG A 189 -18.75 -14.20 24.40
CA ARG A 189 -18.87 -14.18 25.86
C ARG A 189 -19.13 -15.58 26.41
N SER A 190 -18.52 -15.86 27.56
CA SER A 190 -18.78 -17.06 28.36
C SER A 190 -18.71 -16.70 29.85
N GLU A 191 -18.97 -17.69 30.71
CA GLU A 191 -18.74 -17.55 32.17
C GLU A 191 -17.28 -17.18 32.50
N SER A 192 -16.33 -17.60 31.66
CA SER A 192 -14.89 -17.30 31.84
C SER A 192 -14.49 -15.88 31.43
N GLY A 193 -15.42 -15.08 30.91
CA GLY A 193 -15.18 -13.72 30.44
C GLY A 193 -15.54 -13.53 28.97
N ALA A 194 -14.98 -12.49 28.35
CA ALA A 194 -15.29 -12.11 26.97
C ALA A 194 -14.01 -11.93 26.15
N GLN A 195 -14.05 -12.37 24.90
CA GLN A 195 -12.93 -12.31 23.97
C GLN A 195 -13.35 -11.70 22.65
N LYS A 196 -12.45 -10.90 22.08
CA LYS A 196 -12.64 -10.30 20.76
C LYS A 196 -11.64 -10.84 19.78
N PHE A 197 -12.08 -10.96 18.54
CA PHE A 197 -11.18 -11.18 17.42
C PHE A 197 -11.60 -10.28 16.27
N PHE A 198 -10.62 -9.69 15.60
CA PHE A 198 -10.80 -8.89 14.40
C PHE A 198 -10.00 -9.53 13.28
N ASP A 199 -10.58 -9.60 12.10
CA ASP A 199 -9.88 -10.02 10.90
C ASP A 199 -10.39 -9.26 9.67
N SER A 200 -9.58 -9.23 8.62
CA SER A 200 -9.91 -8.57 7.36
C SER A 200 -9.27 -9.27 6.18
N TRP A 201 -10.07 -9.53 5.15
CA TRP A 201 -9.62 -10.21 3.93
C TRP A 201 -9.85 -9.30 2.73
N SER A 202 -8.89 -9.30 1.80
CA SER A 202 -9.00 -8.59 0.53
C SER A 202 -9.53 -9.53 -0.57
N PHE A 203 -10.39 -9.00 -1.42
CA PHE A 203 -11.10 -9.77 -2.44
C PHE A 203 -11.04 -9.09 -3.80
N ARG A 204 -11.26 -9.90 -4.84
CA ARG A 204 -11.66 -9.40 -6.15
C ARG A 204 -13.16 -9.16 -6.15
N PRO A 205 -13.64 -8.02 -6.69
CA PRO A 205 -15.06 -7.75 -6.77
C PRO A 205 -15.71 -8.50 -7.95
N PRO A 206 -17.03 -8.74 -7.90
CA PRO A 206 -17.89 -8.50 -6.74
C PRO A 206 -17.57 -9.51 -5.61
N ILE A 207 -17.54 -9.02 -4.37
CA ILE A 207 -17.33 -9.90 -3.22
C ILE A 207 -18.56 -10.81 -3.08
N ALA A 208 -18.34 -12.13 -3.19
CA ALA A 208 -19.41 -13.11 -3.10
C ALA A 208 -19.96 -13.24 -1.67
N SER A 209 -21.25 -13.53 -1.54
CA SER A 209 -21.90 -13.78 -0.25
C SER A 209 -21.19 -14.89 0.55
N THR A 210 -20.79 -15.97 -0.13
CA THR A 210 -20.06 -17.09 0.49
C THR A 210 -18.71 -16.67 1.07
N SER A 211 -18.05 -15.69 0.46
CA SER A 211 -16.77 -15.16 0.96
C SER A 211 -16.95 -14.33 2.24
N LEU A 212 -18.03 -13.54 2.30
CA LEU A 212 -18.39 -12.80 3.51
C LEU A 212 -18.80 -13.73 4.65
N ASP A 213 -19.60 -14.76 4.33
CA ASP A 213 -20.04 -15.76 5.30
C ASP A 213 -18.83 -16.53 5.86
N ALA A 214 -17.87 -16.89 5.00
CA ALA A 214 -16.62 -17.53 5.42
C ALA A 214 -15.78 -16.64 6.34
N LEU A 215 -15.65 -15.34 6.03
CA LEU A 215 -14.94 -14.38 6.87
C LEU A 215 -15.62 -14.22 8.24
N LEU A 216 -16.95 -14.07 8.27
CA LEU A 216 -17.73 -13.97 9.51
C LEU A 216 -17.55 -15.22 10.38
N ALA A 217 -17.71 -16.41 9.79
CA ALA A 217 -17.56 -17.68 10.47
C ALA A 217 -16.12 -17.89 10.99
N HIS A 218 -15.10 -17.56 10.19
CA HIS A 218 -13.70 -17.62 10.58
C HIS A 218 -13.45 -16.73 11.81
N CYS A 219 -13.75 -15.44 11.71
CA CYS A 219 -13.47 -14.48 12.76
C CYS A 219 -14.18 -14.82 14.07
N ARG A 220 -15.45 -15.25 13.99
CA ARG A 220 -16.20 -15.73 15.14
C ARG A 220 -15.59 -16.98 15.78
N SER A 221 -15.24 -17.98 14.98
CA SER A 221 -14.57 -19.20 15.46
C SER A 221 -13.28 -18.88 16.20
N ARG A 222 -12.49 -17.94 15.67
CA ARG A 222 -11.27 -17.44 16.32
C ARG A 222 -11.57 -16.74 17.64
N ALA A 223 -12.54 -15.82 17.70
CA ALA A 223 -12.97 -15.19 18.95
C ALA A 223 -13.37 -16.22 20.01
N ARG A 224 -14.14 -17.24 19.63
CA ARG A 224 -14.57 -18.31 20.54
C ARG A 224 -13.39 -19.15 21.04
N SER A 225 -12.42 -19.44 20.18
CA SER A 225 -11.23 -20.24 20.54
C SER A 225 -10.33 -19.58 21.58
N LEU A 226 -10.46 -18.26 21.78
CA LEU A 226 -9.70 -17.50 22.78
C LEU A 226 -10.31 -17.56 24.18
N LEU A 227 -11.58 -18.00 24.32
CA LEU A 227 -12.24 -18.10 25.61
C LEU A 227 -11.52 -19.10 26.53
N GLY A 228 -11.39 -18.75 27.81
CA GLY A 228 -10.66 -19.58 28.77
C GLY A 228 -9.15 -19.66 28.55
N ALA A 229 -8.56 -18.82 27.68
CA ALA A 229 -7.12 -18.73 27.51
C ALA A 229 -6.43 -18.48 28.86
N ARG A 230 -5.35 -19.22 29.12
CA ARG A 230 -4.58 -19.17 30.36
C ARG A 230 -3.10 -19.01 30.08
N PRO A 231 -2.34 -18.36 30.97
CA PRO A 231 -0.89 -18.33 30.85
C PRO A 231 -0.32 -19.75 30.96
N ILE A 232 0.81 -19.96 30.30
CA ILE A 232 1.65 -21.15 30.48
C ILE A 232 2.85 -20.78 31.36
N ALA A 233 3.46 -21.77 32.01
CA ALA A 233 4.71 -21.56 32.73
C ALA A 233 5.83 -21.15 31.77
N THR A 234 6.78 -20.34 32.24
CA THR A 234 7.96 -19.94 31.47
C THR A 234 8.76 -21.18 31.07
N ALA A 235 8.94 -21.37 29.77
CA ALA A 235 9.67 -22.52 29.23
C ALA A 235 10.31 -22.17 27.88
N ARG A 236 11.33 -22.95 27.50
CA ARG A 236 11.79 -23.01 26.10
C ARG A 236 10.94 -24.06 25.37
N CYS A 237 10.20 -23.65 24.36
CA CYS A 237 9.32 -24.54 23.59
C CYS A 237 9.36 -24.20 22.10
N ARG A 238 8.84 -25.12 21.28
CA ARG A 238 8.62 -24.87 19.84
C ARG A 238 7.41 -23.94 19.71
N VAL A 239 7.55 -22.88 18.92
CA VAL A 239 6.46 -21.95 18.60
C VAL A 239 6.09 -22.13 17.13
N LEU A 240 4.82 -22.42 16.88
CA LEU A 240 4.25 -22.41 15.53
C LEU A 240 3.52 -21.08 15.34
N PHE A 241 3.98 -20.26 14.41
CA PHE A 241 3.30 -19.04 14.02
C PHE A 241 2.13 -19.36 13.09
N SER A 242 0.98 -18.71 13.29
CA SER A 242 -0.06 -18.69 12.26
C SER A 242 0.46 -17.96 11.02
N ASP A 243 -0.21 -18.17 9.89
CA ASP A 243 0.01 -17.42 8.65
C ASP A 243 0.05 -15.90 8.85
N ALA A 244 -0.90 -15.33 9.59
CA ALA A 244 -0.93 -13.88 9.88
C ALA A 244 0.27 -13.42 10.70
N ALA A 245 0.65 -14.19 11.73
CA ALA A 245 1.80 -13.85 12.58
C ALA A 245 3.14 -14.05 11.84
N ALA A 246 3.24 -15.08 10.99
CA ALA A 246 4.39 -15.31 10.14
C ALA A 246 4.53 -14.19 9.10
N SER A 247 3.44 -13.78 8.44
CA SER A 247 3.41 -12.65 7.51
C SER A 247 3.90 -11.35 8.19
N PHE A 248 3.43 -11.06 9.41
CA PHE A 248 3.90 -9.91 10.19
C PHE A 248 5.41 -9.97 10.49
N LEU A 249 5.91 -11.14 10.91
CA LEU A 249 7.34 -11.34 11.17
C LEU A 249 8.17 -11.15 9.88
N PHE A 250 7.74 -11.75 8.78
CA PHE A 250 8.42 -11.62 7.49
C PHE A 250 8.38 -10.18 6.98
N HIS A 251 7.29 -9.45 7.18
CA HIS A 251 7.21 -8.04 6.83
C HIS A 251 8.29 -7.20 7.54
N ALA A 252 8.62 -7.50 8.80
CA ALA A 252 9.73 -6.85 9.49
C ALA A 252 11.10 -7.16 8.85
N VAL A 253 11.30 -8.41 8.40
CA VAL A 253 12.51 -8.80 7.66
C VAL A 253 12.60 -8.06 6.33
N ILE A 254 11.51 -7.98 5.56
CA ILE A 254 11.47 -7.26 4.27
C ILE A 254 11.75 -5.77 4.46
N ASN A 255 11.16 -5.13 5.48
CA ASN A 255 11.45 -3.73 5.80
C ASN A 255 12.92 -3.49 6.13
N ALA A 256 13.60 -4.47 6.76
CA ALA A 256 15.03 -4.40 7.03
C ALA A 256 15.90 -4.46 5.77
N LEU A 257 15.33 -4.75 4.59
CA LEU A 257 16.02 -4.74 3.29
C LEU A 257 15.99 -3.38 2.58
N MET A 258 15.24 -2.40 3.10
CA MET A 258 15.15 -1.07 2.48
C MET A 258 16.52 -0.40 2.41
N GLY A 259 16.94 0.01 1.21
CA GLY A 259 18.27 0.57 0.93
C GLY A 259 18.63 1.76 1.81
N SER A 260 17.66 2.61 2.16
CA SER A 260 17.86 3.76 3.06
C SER A 260 18.38 3.35 4.45
N LEU A 261 18.00 2.16 4.95
CA LEU A 261 18.51 1.63 6.21
C LEU A 261 19.96 1.16 6.08
N HIS A 262 20.32 0.52 4.97
CA HIS A 262 21.66 -0.03 4.73
C HIS A 262 22.70 1.07 4.52
N VAL A 263 22.33 2.11 3.76
CA VAL A 263 23.14 3.31 3.53
C VAL A 263 23.63 3.94 4.84
N HIS A 264 22.82 3.87 5.90
CA HIS A 264 23.12 4.45 7.22
C HIS A 264 23.42 3.41 8.30
N ARG A 265 23.58 2.12 7.93
CA ARG A 265 23.78 0.99 8.85
C ARG A 265 22.74 0.91 9.99
N ARG A 266 21.48 1.22 9.68
CA ARG A 266 20.34 1.18 10.60
C ARG A 266 19.54 -0.13 10.52
N SER A 267 19.89 -1.01 9.59
CA SER A 267 19.32 -2.36 9.50
C SER A 267 20.19 -3.36 10.25
N PHE A 268 19.57 -4.31 10.95
CA PHE A 268 20.27 -5.47 11.52
C PHE A 268 20.84 -6.42 10.44
N LEU A 269 20.45 -6.24 9.17
CA LEU A 269 20.97 -6.96 8.02
C LEU A 269 22.05 -6.17 7.24
N SER A 270 22.52 -5.05 7.78
CA SER A 270 23.55 -4.24 7.11
C SER A 270 24.85 -5.04 7.00
N GLY A 271 25.37 -5.18 5.77
CA GLY A 271 26.58 -5.99 5.50
C GLY A 271 26.33 -7.50 5.43
N CYS A 272 25.06 -7.92 5.37
CA CYS A 272 24.69 -9.34 5.28
C CYS A 272 24.41 -9.84 3.86
N LEU A 273 24.68 -9.04 2.82
CA LEU A 273 24.58 -9.51 1.44
C LEU A 273 25.45 -10.77 1.26
N ASP A 274 24.88 -11.76 0.58
CA ASP A 274 25.45 -13.09 0.38
C ASP A 274 25.75 -13.87 1.69
N LEU A 275 25.10 -13.55 2.82
CA LEU A 275 25.18 -14.37 4.02
C LEU A 275 23.95 -15.28 4.16
N PRO A 276 24.10 -16.49 4.73
CA PRO A 276 22.98 -17.37 5.04
C PRO A 276 22.20 -16.83 6.24
N ILE A 277 21.02 -16.25 5.99
CA ILE A 277 20.16 -15.63 7.01
C ILE A 277 18.97 -16.51 7.34
N LEU A 278 18.40 -17.14 6.32
CA LEU A 278 17.30 -18.09 6.45
C LEU A 278 17.83 -19.52 6.25
N PRO A 279 17.09 -20.55 6.70
CA PRO A 279 17.38 -21.94 6.37
C PRO A 279 17.59 -22.19 4.87
N GLU A 280 18.46 -23.14 4.57
CA GLU A 280 18.66 -23.66 3.21
C GLU A 280 17.33 -24.11 2.60
N GLY A 281 17.16 -23.88 1.29
CA GLY A 281 15.94 -24.15 0.53
C GLY A 281 14.91 -23.02 0.55
N ILE A 282 15.02 -22.04 1.46
CA ILE A 282 14.05 -20.93 1.51
C ILE A 282 14.39 -19.86 0.46
N ASN A 283 13.43 -19.58 -0.41
CA ASN A 283 13.51 -18.51 -1.39
C ASN A 283 12.42 -17.48 -1.12
N VAL A 284 12.78 -16.20 -1.19
CA VAL A 284 11.84 -15.09 -1.07
C VAL A 284 12.05 -14.19 -2.28
N VAL A 285 10.97 -13.98 -3.02
CA VAL A 285 10.98 -13.26 -4.29
C VAL A 285 9.88 -12.22 -4.23
N ASP A 286 10.24 -10.98 -4.56
CA ASP A 286 9.29 -9.94 -4.88
C ASP A 286 8.93 -10.05 -6.37
N GLU A 287 7.64 -10.16 -6.66
CA GLU A 287 7.11 -10.24 -8.01
C GLU A 287 6.11 -9.11 -8.23
N ALA A 288 6.64 -7.94 -8.57
CA ALA A 288 5.88 -6.70 -8.59
C ALA A 288 4.83 -6.64 -9.70
N ARG A 289 4.90 -7.50 -10.73
CA ARG A 289 3.98 -7.50 -11.88
C ARG A 289 3.09 -8.75 -11.93
N LEU A 290 2.80 -9.39 -10.80
CA LEU A 290 1.83 -10.49 -10.72
C LEU A 290 0.46 -10.07 -11.29
N PRO A 291 -0.10 -10.78 -12.29
CA PRO A 291 -1.46 -10.54 -12.75
C PRO A 291 -2.44 -10.71 -11.60
N GLY A 292 -3.23 -9.67 -11.33
CA GLY A 292 -4.19 -9.70 -10.24
C GLY A 292 -3.57 -9.64 -8.83
N GLY A 293 -2.30 -9.27 -8.67
CA GLY A 293 -1.72 -9.03 -7.34
C GLY A 293 -2.35 -7.83 -6.63
N LEU A 294 -2.38 -7.86 -5.30
CA LEU A 294 -2.97 -6.78 -4.48
C LEU A 294 -2.12 -5.51 -4.43
N ALA A 295 -0.80 -5.66 -4.62
CA ALA A 295 0.18 -4.59 -4.57
C ALA A 295 0.99 -4.49 -5.88
N SER A 296 0.51 -5.12 -6.96
CA SER A 296 1.22 -5.11 -8.22
C SER A 296 1.19 -3.73 -8.86
N SER A 297 2.30 -3.36 -9.48
CA SER A 297 2.48 -2.06 -10.11
C SER A 297 3.52 -2.16 -11.23
N ASN A 298 3.42 -1.31 -12.25
CA ASN A 298 4.35 -1.30 -13.38
C ASN A 298 5.61 -0.45 -13.12
N PHE A 299 5.55 0.48 -12.17
CA PHE A 299 6.65 1.38 -11.83
C PHE A 299 6.55 1.86 -10.38
N ASP A 300 7.70 2.17 -9.78
CA ASP A 300 7.78 2.67 -8.41
C ASP A 300 7.38 4.15 -8.28
N ASN A 301 7.53 4.72 -7.07
CA ASN A 301 7.20 6.13 -6.83
C ASN A 301 8.17 7.14 -7.47
N GLU A 302 9.28 6.69 -8.07
CA GLU A 302 10.23 7.50 -8.84
C GLU A 302 10.02 7.34 -10.36
N GLY A 303 9.26 6.34 -10.77
CA GLY A 303 8.99 5.98 -12.17
C GLY A 303 9.90 4.88 -12.70
N VAL A 304 10.68 4.23 -11.84
CA VAL A 304 11.55 3.10 -12.19
C VAL A 304 10.69 1.88 -12.47
N ALA A 305 11.02 1.13 -13.52
CA ALA A 305 10.36 -0.12 -13.87
C ALA A 305 10.47 -1.11 -12.71
N THR A 306 9.32 -1.56 -12.21
CA THR A 306 9.27 -2.68 -11.26
C THR A 306 9.55 -4.00 -11.98
N GLY A 307 9.96 -5.02 -11.24
CA GLY A 307 10.17 -6.35 -11.79
C GLY A 307 10.31 -7.43 -10.73
N ARG A 308 10.92 -8.54 -11.14
CA ARG A 308 11.20 -9.66 -10.26
C ARG A 308 12.51 -9.44 -9.50
N THR A 309 12.43 -9.36 -8.18
CA THR A 309 13.60 -9.21 -7.30
C THR A 309 13.74 -10.42 -6.38
N VAL A 310 14.85 -11.16 -6.49
CA VAL A 310 15.15 -12.27 -5.56
C VAL A 310 15.78 -11.69 -4.31
N LEU A 311 15.02 -11.63 -3.22
CA LEU A 311 15.47 -11.09 -1.94
C LEU A 311 16.28 -12.10 -1.17
N PHE A 312 15.82 -13.35 -1.11
CA PHE A 312 16.56 -14.47 -0.54
C PHE A 312 16.64 -15.61 -1.56
N ARG A 313 17.84 -16.13 -1.78
CA ARG A 313 18.12 -17.29 -2.63
C ARG A 313 18.75 -18.38 -1.80
N ASP A 314 18.05 -19.50 -1.66
CA ASP A 314 18.54 -20.66 -0.90
C ASP A 314 19.02 -20.28 0.52
N GLY A 315 18.18 -19.52 1.23
CA GLY A 315 18.47 -19.02 2.57
C GLY A 315 19.38 -17.79 2.64
N ARG A 316 20.07 -17.44 1.54
CA ARG A 316 21.06 -16.36 1.50
C ARG A 316 20.44 -15.03 1.06
N LEU A 317 20.81 -13.94 1.73
CA LEU A 317 20.35 -12.60 1.35
C LEU A 317 20.97 -12.20 0.00
N ALA A 318 20.16 -12.10 -1.04
CA ALA A 318 20.61 -11.94 -2.42
C ALA A 318 20.40 -10.52 -2.98
N SER A 319 19.43 -9.76 -2.46
CA SER A 319 19.17 -8.39 -2.89
C SER A 319 18.57 -7.53 -1.78
N LEU A 320 18.70 -6.22 -1.95
CA LEU A 320 18.01 -5.20 -1.17
C LEU A 320 16.85 -4.61 -1.97
N LEU A 321 16.00 -3.82 -1.31
CA LEU A 321 14.97 -3.00 -1.97
C LEU A 321 15.49 -1.57 -2.08
N LEU A 322 15.89 -1.16 -3.27
CA LEU A 322 16.70 0.03 -3.51
C LEU A 322 15.94 1.05 -4.35
N ALA A 323 15.65 2.22 -3.77
CA ALA A 323 15.34 3.42 -4.54
C ALA A 323 16.61 4.00 -5.19
N SER A 324 16.45 4.84 -6.21
CA SER A 324 17.52 5.38 -7.05
C SER A 324 18.67 6.01 -6.25
N GLN A 325 18.35 6.85 -5.26
CA GLN A 325 19.37 7.48 -4.40
C GLN A 325 20.17 6.45 -3.59
N SER A 326 19.48 5.49 -2.98
CA SER A 326 20.14 4.44 -2.17
C SER A 326 20.97 3.49 -3.03
N ALA A 327 20.49 3.17 -4.23
CA ALA A 327 21.22 2.39 -5.21
C ALA A 327 22.54 3.07 -5.59
N ARG A 328 22.51 4.35 -5.99
CA ARG A 328 23.72 5.10 -6.34
C ARG A 328 24.71 5.15 -5.19
N ARG A 329 24.24 5.44 -3.97
CA ARG A 329 25.12 5.54 -2.78
C ARG A 329 25.76 4.21 -2.38
N LEU A 330 25.13 3.08 -2.72
CA LEU A 330 25.69 1.75 -2.51
C LEU A 330 26.47 1.22 -3.73
N GLY A 331 26.52 1.98 -4.84
CA GLY A 331 27.12 1.51 -6.10
C GLY A 331 26.34 0.37 -6.77
N LEU A 332 25.03 0.30 -6.51
CA LEU A 332 24.11 -0.72 -7.01
C LEU A 332 23.07 -0.09 -7.97
N ARG A 333 22.18 -0.93 -8.51
CA ARG A 333 21.04 -0.50 -9.33
C ARG A 333 19.76 -0.46 -8.51
N SER A 334 18.84 0.43 -8.89
CA SER A 334 17.49 0.46 -8.32
C SER A 334 16.76 -0.87 -8.60
N THR A 335 15.89 -1.28 -7.69
CA THR A 335 15.06 -2.48 -7.84
C THR A 335 13.62 -2.17 -8.24
N GLY A 336 13.29 -0.89 -8.45
CA GLY A 336 11.91 -0.41 -8.54
C GLY A 336 11.17 -0.63 -7.22
#